data_AF-A0A915YUP2-F1
#
_entry.id   AF-A0A915YUP2-F1
#
_cell.length_a   1.000
_cell.length_b   1.000
_cell.length_c   1.000
_cell.angle_alpha   90.00
_cell.angle_beta   90.00
_cell.angle_gamma   90.00
#
_symmetry.space_group_name_H-M   'P 1'
#
loop_
_entity.id
_entity.type
_entity.pdbx_description
1 polymer ?
#
loop_
_entity_poly.entity_id
_entity_poly.type
_entity_poly.pdbx_seq_one_letter_code
_entity_poly.pdbx_strand_id
1 'polypeptide(L)'
;MLKTQNIKISRTQIAIGKGKISQEKTLPKRTSLSLAQKHEICLKKVTEPSIKNKELAKLFDVSEGCISNTLKNSQKWLEIDSQAPEVKGKRQVKAIFPEIEEALTL
;
A
#
# COMPACT_ATOMS: atom_id res chain seq x y z
N MET A 1 29.10 8.54 -16.68
CA MET A 1 27.91 8.56 -17.57
C MET A 1 26.65 8.69 -16.75
N LEU A 2 26.02 9.87 -16.73
CA LEU A 2 24.72 10.09 -16.09
C LEU A 2 23.62 9.75 -17.10
N LYS A 3 22.80 8.72 -16.81
CA LYS A 3 21.63 8.37 -17.63
C LYS A 3 20.42 9.16 -17.13
N THR A 4 20.05 10.19 -17.87
CA THR A 4 18.80 10.94 -17.70
C THR A 4 17.61 10.02 -17.99
N GLN A 5 16.76 9.77 -17.00
CA GLN A 5 15.47 9.10 -17.21
C GLN A 5 14.39 10.14 -17.46
N ASN A 6 13.85 10.12 -18.67
CA ASN A 6 12.73 10.96 -19.12
C ASN A 6 11.43 10.53 -18.41
N ILE A 7 10.89 11.40 -17.55
CA ILE A 7 9.55 11.25 -16.99
C ILE A 7 8.56 11.88 -17.99
N LYS A 8 7.66 11.07 -18.56
CA LYS A 8 6.57 11.56 -19.42
C LYS A 8 5.54 12.27 -18.54
N ILE A 9 5.50 13.60 -18.64
CA ILE A 9 4.52 14.46 -17.96
C ILE A 9 3.45 14.83 -18.99
N SER A 10 2.25 14.28 -18.85
CA SER A 10 1.11 14.70 -19.64
C SER A 10 0.41 15.86 -18.93
N ARG A 11 0.59 17.07 -19.47
CA ARG A 11 0.09 18.33 -18.91
C ARG A 11 -1.25 18.67 -19.55
N THR A 12 -2.36 18.34 -18.89
CA THR A 12 -3.68 18.85 -19.31
C THR A 12 -3.98 20.12 -18.52
N GLN A 13 -4.10 21.25 -19.21
CA GLN A 13 -4.36 22.56 -18.59
C GLN A 13 -5.87 22.80 -18.49
N ILE A 14 -6.37 23.13 -17.30
CA ILE A 14 -7.70 23.71 -17.12
C ILE A 14 -7.49 25.05 -16.44
N ALA A 15 -7.94 26.13 -17.10
CA ALA A 15 -7.79 27.50 -16.61
C ALA A 15 -8.97 27.87 -15.71
N ILE A 16 -8.71 28.07 -14.42
CA ILE A 16 -9.62 28.76 -13.49
C ILE A 16 -8.76 29.70 -12.62
N GLY A 17 -9.29 30.91 -12.39
CA GLY A 17 -8.55 32.10 -11.97
C GLY A 17 -7.78 32.03 -10.65
N LYS A 18 -6.74 32.87 -10.60
CA LYS A 18 -6.01 33.43 -9.45
C LYS A 18 -6.07 32.62 -8.13
N GLY A 19 -5.22 31.62 -8.05
CA GLY A 19 -4.93 30.90 -6.80
C GLY A 19 -4.43 29.49 -7.10
N LYS A 20 -3.17 29.35 -7.52
CA LYS A 20 -2.57 28.04 -7.79
C LYS A 20 -2.29 27.32 -6.46
N ILE A 21 -3.31 26.69 -5.90
CA ILE A 21 -3.09 25.64 -4.92
C ILE A 21 -2.90 24.37 -5.74
N SER A 22 -1.63 24.04 -6.01
CA SER A 22 -1.26 22.71 -6.50
C SER A 22 -1.65 21.72 -5.41
N GLN A 23 -2.83 21.11 -5.52
CA GLN A 23 -3.11 19.86 -4.81
C GLN A 23 -2.25 18.78 -5.46
N GLU A 24 -0.98 18.77 -5.08
CA GLU A 24 -0.02 17.72 -5.35
C GLU A 24 -0.53 16.47 -4.63
N LYS A 25 -1.29 15.65 -5.36
CA LYS A 25 -1.69 14.32 -4.89
C LYS A 25 -0.42 13.48 -4.87
N THR A 26 0.34 13.55 -3.77
CA THR A 26 1.46 12.66 -3.51
C THR A 26 0.90 11.24 -3.43
N LEU A 27 1.03 10.48 -4.51
CA LEU A 27 0.77 9.05 -4.45
C LEU A 27 1.75 8.46 -3.43
N PRO A 28 1.27 7.67 -2.46
CA PRO A 28 2.14 7.12 -1.44
C PRO A 28 3.25 6.31 -2.12
N LYS A 29 4.51 6.62 -1.78
CA LYS A 29 5.70 5.95 -2.32
C LYS A 29 5.71 4.43 -2.04
N ARG A 30 4.86 3.97 -1.12
CA ARG A 30 4.72 2.57 -0.69
C ARG A 30 3.24 2.19 -0.62
N THR A 31 2.83 1.22 -1.43
CA THR A 31 1.53 0.56 -1.31
C THR A 31 1.58 -0.42 -0.14
N SER A 32 0.71 -0.25 0.85
CA SER A 32 0.58 -1.20 1.97
C SER A 32 -0.55 -2.18 1.68
N LEU A 33 -0.26 -3.48 1.75
CA LEU A 33 -1.29 -4.52 1.71
C LEU A 33 -2.13 -4.49 2.99
N SER A 34 -3.45 -4.55 2.81
CA SER A 34 -4.42 -4.77 3.89
C SER A 34 -4.23 -6.15 4.53
N LEU A 35 -4.71 -6.33 5.76
CA LEU A 35 -4.72 -7.63 6.44
C LEU A 35 -5.50 -8.69 5.63
N ALA A 36 -6.67 -8.32 5.07
CA ALA A 36 -7.45 -9.20 4.19
C ALA A 36 -6.64 -9.66 2.98
N GLN A 37 -5.93 -8.74 2.32
CA GLN A 37 -5.11 -9.06 1.15
C GLN A 37 -3.96 -10.01 1.52
N LYS A 38 -3.33 -9.81 2.68
CA LYS A 38 -2.26 -10.71 3.15
C LYS A 38 -2.79 -12.11 3.45
N HIS A 39 -3.96 -12.20 4.07
CA HIS A 39 -4.64 -13.47 4.30
C HIS A 39 -4.97 -14.15 2.96
N GLU A 40 -5.57 -13.46 2.00
CA GLU A 40 -5.88 -13.99 0.66
C GLU A 40 -4.64 -14.48 -0.10
N ILE A 41 -3.52 -13.74 -0.05
CA ILE A 41 -2.25 -14.15 -0.66
C ILE A 41 -1.78 -15.49 -0.07
N CYS A 42 -1.83 -15.61 1.26
CA CYS A 42 -1.41 -16.84 1.94
C CYS A 42 -2.35 -17.99 1.64
N LEU A 43 -3.67 -17.75 1.64
CA LEU A 43 -4.68 -18.75 1.31
C LEU A 43 -4.47 -19.29 -0.11
N LYS A 44 -4.30 -18.43 -1.11
CA LYS A 44 -4.02 -18.85 -2.49
C LYS A 44 -2.76 -19.71 -2.58
N LYS A 45 -1.71 -19.37 -1.83
CA LYS A 45 -0.46 -20.14 -1.84
C LYS A 45 -0.62 -21.52 -1.19
N VAL A 46 -1.51 -21.65 -0.21
CA VAL A 46 -1.86 -22.95 0.42
C VAL A 46 -2.73 -23.78 -0.52
N THR A 47 -3.75 -23.18 -1.14
CA THR A 47 -4.65 -23.88 -2.08
C THR A 47 -3.92 -24.32 -3.35
N GLU A 48 -3.01 -23.48 -3.86
CA GLU A 48 -2.24 -23.75 -5.06
C GLU A 48 -0.74 -23.56 -4.79
N PRO A 49 -0.04 -24.58 -4.25
CA PRO A 49 1.37 -24.45 -3.90
C PRO A 49 2.28 -24.23 -5.11
N SER A 50 1.85 -24.65 -6.30
CA SER A 50 2.56 -24.50 -7.58
C SER A 50 2.61 -23.06 -8.10
N ILE A 51 1.71 -22.18 -7.64
CA ILE A 51 1.64 -20.80 -8.15
C ILE A 51 2.96 -20.06 -7.88
N LYS A 52 3.50 -19.38 -8.90
CA LYS A 52 4.75 -18.64 -8.73
C LYS A 52 4.51 -17.31 -8.03
N ASN A 53 5.47 -16.84 -7.24
CA ASN A 53 5.37 -15.54 -6.57
C ASN A 53 5.20 -14.39 -7.58
N LYS A 54 5.78 -14.52 -8.78
CA LYS A 54 5.59 -13.59 -9.90
C LYS A 54 4.15 -13.52 -10.41
N GLU A 55 3.39 -14.61 -10.36
CA GLU A 55 1.99 -14.64 -10.77
C GLU A 55 1.09 -14.03 -9.69
N LEU A 56 1.36 -14.36 -8.42
CA LEU A 56 0.71 -13.69 -7.28
C LEU A 56 0.97 -12.18 -7.30
N ALA A 57 2.19 -11.76 -7.58
CA ALA A 57 2.57 -10.35 -7.67
C ALA A 57 1.71 -9.60 -8.71
N LYS A 58 1.46 -10.20 -9.87
CA LYS A 58 0.57 -9.62 -10.89
C LYS A 58 -0.89 -9.59 -10.45
N LEU A 59 -1.37 -10.64 -9.80
CA LEU A 59 -2.76 -10.73 -9.36
C LEU A 59 -3.13 -9.66 -8.33
N PHE A 60 -2.18 -9.33 -7.45
CA PHE A 60 -2.38 -8.36 -6.36
C PHE A 60 -1.77 -6.98 -6.66
N ASP A 61 -1.26 -6.75 -7.88
CA ASP A 61 -0.57 -5.52 -8.30
C ASP A 61 0.51 -5.04 -7.31
N VAL A 62 1.38 -5.98 -6.91
CA VAL A 62 2.50 -5.71 -5.99
C VAL A 62 3.81 -6.28 -6.53
N SER A 63 4.92 -5.87 -5.93
CA SER A 63 6.22 -6.45 -6.27
C SER A 63 6.38 -7.88 -5.74
N GLU A 64 7.17 -8.69 -6.43
CA GLU A 64 7.48 -10.06 -5.99
C GLU A 64 8.13 -10.10 -4.59
N GLY A 65 8.97 -9.11 -4.27
CA GLY A 65 9.53 -8.96 -2.92
C GLY A 65 8.47 -8.72 -1.85
N CYS A 66 7.37 -8.04 -2.19
CA CYS A 66 6.22 -7.84 -1.29
C CYS A 66 5.50 -9.17 -1.00
N ILE A 67 5.29 -9.99 -2.04
CA ILE A 67 4.72 -11.34 -1.88
C ILE A 67 5.60 -12.19 -0.98
N SER A 68 6.90 -12.29 -1.27
CA SER A 68 7.85 -13.08 -0.47
C SER A 68 7.88 -12.63 1.00
N ASN A 69 7.89 -11.32 1.27
CA ASN A 69 7.84 -10.81 2.64
C ASN A 69 6.51 -11.11 3.35
N THR A 70 5.40 -11.13 2.61
CA THR A 70 4.09 -11.50 3.15
C THR A 70 4.07 -12.98 3.55
N LEU A 71 4.53 -13.85 2.65
CA LEU A 71 4.56 -15.31 2.85
C LEU A 71 5.48 -15.76 3.99
N LYS A 72 6.52 -14.98 4.36
CA LYS A 72 7.38 -15.27 5.53
C LYS A 72 6.60 -15.37 6.85
N ASN A 73 5.47 -14.67 6.95
CA ASN A 73 4.60 -14.70 8.13
C ASN A 73 3.25 -15.35 7.78
N SER A 74 3.23 -16.31 6.86
CA SER A 74 2.00 -16.91 6.34
C SER A 74 1.07 -17.43 7.43
N GLN A 75 1.62 -18.14 8.42
CA GLN A 75 0.86 -18.68 9.53
C GLN A 75 0.12 -17.58 10.30
N LYS A 76 0.81 -16.49 10.65
CA LYS A 76 0.19 -15.31 11.27
C LYS A 76 -0.95 -14.74 10.42
N TRP A 77 -0.81 -14.70 9.11
CA TRP A 77 -1.85 -14.13 8.25
C TRP A 77 -3.04 -15.06 8.07
N LEU A 78 -2.86 -16.38 8.17
CA LEU A 78 -3.92 -17.38 8.08
C LEU A 78 -4.72 -17.52 9.38
N GLU A 79 -4.12 -17.22 10.52
CA GLU A 79 -4.77 -17.24 11.84
C GLU A 79 -5.70 -16.04 12.08
N ILE A 80 -5.64 -15.01 11.23
CA ILE A 80 -6.48 -13.81 11.35
C ILE A 80 -7.88 -14.12 10.81
N ASP A 81 -8.90 -13.82 11.61
CA ASP A 81 -10.29 -13.82 11.14
C ASP A 81 -10.50 -12.71 10.10
N SER A 82 -10.55 -13.10 8.82
CA SER A 82 -10.78 -12.20 7.69
C SER A 82 -12.07 -11.38 7.77
N GLN A 83 -13.04 -11.77 8.61
CA GLN A 83 -14.32 -11.08 8.77
C GLN A 83 -14.35 -10.12 9.96
N ALA A 84 -13.31 -10.10 10.81
CA ALA A 84 -13.26 -9.19 11.93
C ALA A 84 -13.22 -7.72 11.44
N PRO A 85 -13.96 -6.79 12.10
CA PRO A 85 -14.03 -5.40 11.67
C PRO A 85 -12.67 -4.69 11.64
N GLU A 86 -11.70 -5.16 12.44
CA GLU A 86 -10.32 -4.67 12.48
C GLU A 86 -9.54 -4.95 11.18
N VAL A 87 -9.96 -5.94 10.38
CA VAL A 87 -9.25 -6.38 9.16
C VAL A 87 -9.51 -5.45 7.97
N LYS A 88 -10.63 -4.73 7.96
CA LYS A 88 -10.98 -3.76 6.91
C LYS A 88 -10.33 -2.39 7.14
N GLY A 89 -9.73 -2.17 8.31
CA GLY A 89 -9.12 -0.90 8.69
C GLY A 89 -7.74 -0.68 8.07
N LYS A 90 -7.43 0.58 7.74
CA LYS A 90 -6.03 1.02 7.58
C LYS A 90 -5.34 0.91 8.94
N ARG A 91 -4.04 0.59 8.94
CA ARG A 91 -3.22 0.60 10.17
C ARG A 91 -3.48 1.90 10.94
N GLN A 92 -3.90 1.80 12.19
CA GLN A 92 -3.95 2.96 13.07
C GLN A 92 -2.53 3.53 13.16
N VAL A 93 -2.35 4.74 12.62
CA VAL A 93 -1.11 5.50 12.75
C VAL A 93 -1.13 6.03 14.17
N LYS A 94 -0.26 5.51 15.04
CA LYS A 94 -0.03 6.13 16.33
C LYS A 94 0.58 7.52 16.08
N ALA A 95 0.03 8.54 16.73
CA ALA A 95 0.60 9.88 16.75
C ALA A 95 2.08 9.78 17.15
N ILE A 96 2.96 10.44 16.39
CA ILE A 96 4.41 10.35 16.63
C ILE A 96 4.77 11.21 17.84
N PHE A 97 4.06 12.34 18.02
CA PHE A 97 4.23 13.25 19.15
C PHE A 97 2.85 13.69 19.66
N PRO A 98 2.20 12.88 20.50
CA PRO A 98 0.84 13.15 20.97
C PRO A 98 0.70 14.54 21.60
N GLU A 99 1.69 14.93 22.43
CA GLU A 99 1.73 16.20 23.14
C GLU A 99 1.83 17.41 22.18
N ILE A 100 2.54 17.27 21.06
CA ILE A 100 2.70 18.33 20.06
C ILE A 100 1.43 18.45 19.22
N GLU A 101 0.85 17.33 18.83
CA GLU A 101 -0.41 17.30 18.07
C GLU A 101 -1.55 17.92 18.89
N GLU A 102 -1.64 17.61 20.20
CA GLU A 102 -2.63 18.20 21.12
C GLU A 102 -2.45 19.72 21.26
N ALA A 103 -1.22 20.21 21.45
CA ALA A 103 -0.94 21.63 21.60
C ALA A 103 -1.21 22.46 20.32
N LEU A 104 -1.15 21.85 19.14
CA LEU A 104 -1.44 22.51 17.86
C LEU A 104 -2.94 22.56 17.50
N THR A 105 -3.79 21.85 18.23
CA THR A 105 -5.24 21.83 18.04
C THR A 105 -6.01 22.95 18.76
N LEU A 106 -5.31 23.83 19.50
CA LEU A 106 -5.89 25.00 20.19
C LEU A 106 -6.03 26.23 19.28
#